data_AF-A0A7L9WKT8-F1
#
_entry.id   AF-A0A7L9WKT8-F1
#
_cell.length_a   1.000
_cell.length_b   1.000
_cell.length_c   1.000
_cell.angle_alpha   90.00
_cell.angle_beta   90.00
_cell.angle_gamma   90.00
#
_symmetry.space_group_name_H-M   'P 1'
#
loop_
_entity.id
_entity.type
_entity.pdbx_description
1 polymer ?
#
loop_
_entity_poly.entity_id
_entity_poly.type
_entity_poly.pdbx_seq_one_letter_code
_entity_poly.pdbx_strand_id
1 'polypeptide(L)'
;MDILTDEERQLIDEALARIPEEVRRVPTGVSGMDPDYVWDPKTQRIITRNEVFAGGYRTMTLRNVRSPEDGMKDREISLDIRDGLSVSEISLLRHTSRERIQRVAREYGIEVARAKPAPRQKTTSGNDDDITRKILTFVDGERGLTEIARLAGCHKDAVRLRRDRLGLNIPAAIRGQAA
;
A
#
# COMPACT_ATOMS: atom_id res chain seq x y z
N MET A 1 -3.44 -29.23 -9.46
CA MET A 1 -4.32 -30.11 -10.25
C MET A 1 -5.19 -30.78 -9.21
N ASP A 2 -6.32 -30.17 -8.88
CA ASP A 2 -7.18 -30.63 -7.80
C ASP A 2 -8.05 -31.75 -8.36
N ILE A 3 -7.55 -32.98 -8.21
CA ILE A 3 -8.25 -34.18 -8.63
C ILE A 3 -9.06 -34.62 -7.42
N LEU A 4 -10.33 -34.18 -7.37
CA LEU A 4 -11.33 -34.73 -6.46
C LEU A 4 -11.26 -36.25 -6.50
N THR A 5 -11.19 -36.87 -5.33
CA THR A 5 -11.20 -38.33 -5.21
C THR A 5 -12.57 -38.88 -5.58
N ASP A 6 -12.63 -40.14 -5.98
CA ASP A 6 -13.89 -40.79 -6.41
C ASP A 6 -14.93 -40.82 -5.27
N GLU A 7 -14.48 -40.91 -4.02
CA GLU A 7 -15.33 -40.85 -2.82
C GLU A 7 -15.95 -39.46 -2.62
N GLU A 8 -15.16 -38.39 -2.80
CA GLU A 8 -15.67 -37.02 -2.72
C GLU A 8 -16.68 -36.71 -3.82
N ARG A 9 -16.47 -37.25 -5.03
CA ARG A 9 -17.44 -37.12 -6.13
C ARG A 9 -18.77 -37.80 -5.80
N GLN A 10 -18.73 -39.01 -5.24
CA GLN A 10 -19.94 -39.74 -4.85
C GLN A 10 -20.74 -38.99 -3.78
N LEU A 11 -20.07 -38.41 -2.78
CA LEU A 11 -20.72 -37.62 -1.74
C LEU A 11 -21.40 -36.36 -2.31
N ILE A 12 -20.77 -35.71 -3.29
CA ILE A 12 -21.34 -34.55 -3.98
C ILE A 12 -22.57 -34.98 -4.79
N ASP A 13 -22.48 -36.07 -5.54
CA ASP A 13 -23.58 -36.56 -6.37
C ASP A 13 -24.80 -36.98 -5.54
N GLU A 14 -24.57 -37.65 -4.40
CA GLU A 14 -25.62 -38.04 -3.47
C GLU A 14 -26.28 -36.83 -2.81
N ALA A 15 -25.48 -35.84 -2.38
CA ALA A 15 -26.00 -34.60 -1.80
C ALA A 15 -26.85 -33.82 -2.81
N LEU A 16 -26.40 -33.75 -4.06
CA LEU A 16 -27.10 -33.07 -5.13
C LEU A 16 -28.37 -33.84 -5.56
N ALA A 17 -28.41 -35.17 -5.48
CA ALA A 17 -29.59 -36.00 -5.79
C ALA A 17 -30.78 -35.76 -4.85
N ARG A 18 -30.53 -35.27 -3.63
CA ARG A 18 -31.57 -34.91 -2.65
C ARG A 18 -32.27 -33.58 -2.97
N ILE A 19 -31.74 -32.80 -3.92
CA ILE A 19 -32.29 -31.49 -4.31
C ILE A 19 -33.12 -31.67 -5.60
N PRO A 20 -34.38 -31.20 -5.64
CA PRO A 20 -35.21 -31.22 -6.84
C PRO A 20 -34.50 -30.58 -8.04
N GLU A 21 -34.59 -31.18 -9.23
CA GLU A 21 -33.83 -30.75 -10.42
C GLU A 21 -34.09 -29.27 -10.80
N GLU A 22 -35.31 -28.80 -10.54
CA GLU A 22 -35.77 -27.42 -10.76
C GLU A 22 -35.04 -26.39 -9.89
N VAL A 23 -34.56 -26.80 -8.70
CA VAL A 23 -33.78 -25.97 -7.77
C VAL A 23 -32.27 -26.17 -7.98
N ARG A 24 -31.89 -27.34 -8.51
CA ARG A 24 -30.50 -27.74 -8.78
C ARG A 24 -29.89 -26.98 -9.96
N ARG A 25 -30.71 -26.52 -10.90
CA ARG A 25 -30.26 -25.73 -12.06
C ARG A 25 -30.16 -24.25 -11.70
N VAL A 26 -28.92 -23.77 -11.59
CA VAL A 26 -28.65 -22.33 -11.67
C VAL A 26 -28.98 -21.88 -13.10
N PRO A 27 -29.91 -20.93 -13.32
CA PRO A 27 -30.23 -20.44 -14.66
C PRO A 27 -28.97 -19.86 -15.32
N THR A 28 -28.84 -20.03 -16.63
CA THR A 28 -27.72 -19.47 -17.40
C THR A 28 -27.65 -17.95 -17.19
N GLY A 29 -26.60 -17.48 -16.52
CA GLY A 29 -26.36 -16.06 -16.25
C GLY A 29 -26.67 -15.57 -14.84
N VAL A 30 -27.12 -16.43 -13.92
CA VAL A 30 -27.42 -16.04 -12.53
C VAL A 30 -26.31 -16.57 -11.61
N SER A 31 -25.53 -15.70 -10.96
CA SER A 31 -24.69 -16.12 -9.84
C SER A 31 -25.53 -16.07 -8.56
N GLY A 32 -25.38 -17.04 -7.65
CA GLY A 32 -26.15 -17.11 -6.39
C GLY A 32 -25.84 -15.99 -5.38
N MET A 33 -25.28 -14.87 -5.82
CA MET A 33 -24.89 -13.70 -5.04
C MET A 33 -25.45 -12.48 -5.78
N ASP A 34 -26.49 -11.84 -5.24
CA ASP A 34 -27.17 -10.61 -5.70
C ASP A 34 -27.46 -10.46 -7.22
N PRO A 35 -28.63 -9.92 -7.63
CA PRO A 35 -29.01 -9.79 -9.05
C PRO A 35 -28.06 -8.94 -9.92
N ASP A 36 -27.11 -8.25 -9.32
CA ASP A 36 -26.17 -7.34 -9.98
C ASP A 36 -24.88 -8.01 -10.47
N TYR A 37 -24.63 -9.28 -10.14
CA TYR A 37 -23.37 -9.98 -10.47
C TYR A 37 -23.52 -10.95 -11.64
N VAL A 38 -22.83 -10.66 -12.75
CA VAL A 38 -22.81 -11.46 -13.99
C VAL A 38 -21.43 -12.07 -14.19
N TRP A 39 -21.38 -13.37 -14.47
CA TRP A 39 -20.15 -14.05 -14.87
C TRP A 39 -19.81 -13.76 -16.34
N ASP A 40 -18.60 -13.26 -16.60
CA ASP A 40 -18.09 -13.07 -17.97
C ASP A 40 -17.19 -14.26 -18.39
N PRO A 41 -17.63 -15.09 -19.36
CA PRO A 41 -16.87 -16.24 -19.81
C PRO A 41 -15.61 -15.88 -20.61
N LYS A 42 -15.53 -14.67 -21.19
CA LYS A 42 -14.34 -14.23 -21.95
C LYS A 42 -13.19 -13.84 -21.05
N THR A 43 -13.48 -13.16 -19.95
CA THR A 43 -12.46 -12.71 -18.99
C THR A 43 -12.32 -13.63 -17.78
N GLN A 44 -13.20 -14.64 -17.63
CA GLN A 44 -13.26 -15.56 -16.50
C GLN A 44 -13.37 -14.79 -15.16
N ARG A 45 -14.21 -13.75 -15.13
CA ARG A 45 -14.38 -12.84 -13.98
C ARG A 45 -15.84 -12.56 -13.68
N ILE A 46 -16.13 -12.27 -12.42
CA ILE A 46 -17.42 -11.75 -11.98
C ILE A 46 -17.44 -10.23 -12.19
N ILE A 47 -18.50 -9.73 -12.83
CA ILE A 47 -18.71 -8.34 -13.17
C ILE A 47 -19.99 -7.84 -12.51
N THR A 48 -19.96 -6.65 -11.93
CA THR A 48 -21.17 -5.97 -11.44
C THR A 48 -21.76 -5.08 -12.52
N ARG A 49 -23.08 -5.15 -12.72
CA ARG A 49 -23.83 -4.17 -13.52
C ARG A 49 -23.98 -2.91 -12.69
N ASN A 50 -23.47 -1.77 -13.18
CA ASN A 50 -23.61 -0.50 -12.47
C ASN A 50 -24.26 0.52 -13.42
N GLU A 51 -25.56 0.78 -13.21
CA GLU A 51 -26.38 1.62 -14.08
C GLU A 51 -25.93 3.08 -14.14
N VAL A 52 -25.07 3.53 -13.21
CA VAL A 52 -24.51 4.89 -13.16
C VAL A 52 -23.49 5.15 -14.28
N PHE A 53 -22.91 4.10 -14.89
CA PHE A 53 -21.97 4.24 -15.99
C PHE A 53 -22.64 3.86 -17.31
N ALA A 54 -22.69 4.79 -18.27
CA ALA A 54 -23.11 4.52 -19.64
C ALA A 54 -22.14 3.51 -20.28
N GLY A 55 -22.52 2.23 -20.29
CA GLY A 55 -21.68 1.08 -20.68
C GLY A 55 -21.26 0.15 -19.52
N GLY A 56 -21.87 0.31 -18.34
CA GLY A 56 -21.41 -0.08 -17.01
C GLY A 56 -21.23 -1.58 -16.72
N TYR A 57 -20.04 -2.07 -17.03
CA TYR A 57 -19.46 -3.28 -16.46
C TYR A 57 -18.20 -2.90 -15.68
N ARG A 58 -18.22 -3.05 -14.34
CA ARG A 58 -17.01 -2.92 -13.53
C ARG A 58 -16.51 -4.31 -13.19
N THR A 59 -15.33 -4.68 -13.67
CA THR A 59 -14.67 -5.91 -13.22
C THR A 59 -14.32 -5.71 -11.76
N MET A 60 -14.87 -6.56 -10.88
CA MET A 60 -14.31 -6.64 -9.53
C MET A 60 -12.89 -7.18 -9.68
N THR A 61 -11.90 -6.39 -9.29
CA THR A 61 -10.58 -6.95 -8.98
C THR A 61 -10.81 -7.89 -7.81
N LEU A 62 -10.88 -9.19 -8.12
CA LEU A 62 -10.81 -10.26 -7.12
C LEU A 62 -9.66 -9.89 -6.20
N ARG A 63 -9.97 -9.59 -4.93
CA ARG A 63 -8.93 -9.46 -3.91
C ARG A 63 -8.11 -10.74 -4.01
N ASN A 64 -6.79 -10.62 -4.16
CA ASN A 64 -5.91 -11.79 -4.25
C ASN A 64 -6.33 -12.82 -3.20
N VAL A 65 -6.76 -14.00 -3.67
CA VAL A 65 -7.16 -15.10 -2.80
C VAL A 65 -5.91 -15.45 -1.99
N ARG A 66 -6.00 -15.32 -0.66
CA ARG A 66 -4.86 -15.54 0.23
C ARG A 66 -4.44 -17.00 0.14
N SER A 67 -3.16 -17.25 -0.07
CA SER A 67 -2.64 -18.60 -0.05
C SER A 67 -2.59 -19.13 1.41
N PRO A 68 -2.52 -20.45 1.61
CA PRO A 68 -2.25 -21.02 2.93
C PRO A 68 -0.95 -20.52 3.57
N GLU A 69 0.08 -20.27 2.75
CA GLU A 69 1.36 -19.68 3.18
C GLU A 69 1.18 -18.26 3.75
N ASP A 70 0.26 -17.48 3.18
CA ASP A 70 -0.06 -16.16 3.70
C ASP A 70 -0.70 -16.25 5.09
N GLY A 71 -1.50 -17.28 5.35
CA GLY A 71 -2.05 -17.56 6.68
C GLY A 71 -0.98 -17.87 7.72
N MET A 72 0.04 -18.66 7.35
CA MET A 72 1.17 -18.96 8.23
C MET A 72 1.99 -17.70 8.55
N LYS A 73 2.32 -16.88 7.54
CA LYS A 73 3.01 -15.60 7.74
C LYS A 73 2.21 -14.64 8.61
N ASP A 74 0.89 -14.55 8.39
CA ASP A 74 0.02 -13.68 9.20
C ASP A 74 -0.02 -14.17 10.66
N ARG A 75 0.01 -15.49 10.90
CA ARG A 75 0.12 -16.06 12.25
C ARG A 75 1.47 -15.72 12.90
N GLU A 76 2.58 -15.83 12.19
CA GLU A 76 3.89 -15.42 12.70
C GLU A 76 3.93 -13.94 13.07
N ILE A 77 3.41 -13.07 12.19
CA ILE A 77 3.29 -11.63 12.46
C ILE A 77 2.45 -11.39 13.72
N SER A 78 1.35 -12.14 13.92
CA SER A 78 0.51 -12.00 15.11
C SER A 78 1.26 -12.37 16.40
N LEU A 79 2.17 -13.36 16.35
CA LEU A 79 3.01 -13.73 17.48
C LEU A 79 4.03 -12.64 17.78
N ASP A 80 4.72 -12.13 16.76
CA ASP A 80 5.68 -11.03 16.93
C ASP A 80 5.02 -9.77 17.53
N ILE A 81 3.77 -9.48 17.14
CA ILE A 81 3.00 -8.37 17.74
C ILE A 81 2.70 -8.64 19.23
N ARG A 82 2.32 -9.87 19.60
CA ARG A 82 2.06 -10.26 21.00
C ARG A 82 3.31 -10.20 21.86
N ASP A 83 4.46 -10.52 21.25
CA ASP A 83 5.78 -10.42 21.89
C ASP A 83 6.24 -8.96 22.09
N GLY A 84 5.44 -7.99 21.62
CA GLY A 84 5.66 -6.57 21.86
C GLY A 84 6.61 -5.92 20.86
N LEU A 85 6.88 -6.55 19.72
CA LEU A 85 7.72 -5.95 18.68
C LEU A 85 6.98 -4.78 18.02
N SER A 86 7.74 -3.73 17.71
CA SER A 86 7.24 -2.60 16.96
C SER A 86 7.11 -2.92 15.47
N VAL A 87 6.28 -2.14 14.76
CA VAL A 87 6.10 -2.26 13.30
C VAL A 87 7.43 -2.28 12.55
N SER A 88 8.40 -1.46 12.96
CA SER A 88 9.71 -1.38 12.31
C SER A 88 10.53 -2.65 12.50
N GLU A 89 10.52 -3.23 13.70
CA GLU A 89 11.22 -4.48 13.99
C GLU A 89 10.60 -5.65 13.23
N ILE A 90 9.26 -5.76 13.22
CA ILE A 90 8.55 -6.80 12.46
C ILE A 90 8.80 -6.66 10.96
N SER A 91 8.78 -5.42 10.44
CA SER A 91 9.02 -5.16 9.02
C SER A 91 10.44 -5.59 8.60
N LEU A 92 11.43 -5.35 9.46
CA LEU A 92 12.81 -5.80 9.23
C LEU A 92 12.98 -7.31 9.38
N LEU A 93 12.42 -7.89 10.44
CA LEU A 93 12.54 -9.31 10.77
C LEU A 93 11.87 -10.22 9.73
N ARG A 94 10.66 -9.84 9.29
CA ARG A 94 9.81 -10.65 8.41
C ARG A 94 9.81 -10.17 6.95
N HIS A 95 10.60 -9.14 6.63
CA HIS A 95 10.65 -8.49 5.32
C HIS A 95 9.26 -8.21 4.73
N THR A 96 8.37 -7.69 5.57
CA THR A 96 6.95 -7.50 5.26
C THR A 96 6.56 -6.03 5.29
N SER A 97 5.49 -5.71 4.56
CA SER A 97 5.00 -4.33 4.49
C SER A 97 4.30 -3.92 5.79
N ARG A 98 4.44 -2.64 6.14
CA ARG A 98 3.72 -2.03 7.26
C ARG A 98 2.21 -2.22 7.16
N GLU A 99 1.66 -2.15 5.95
CA GLU A 99 0.24 -2.35 5.69
C GLU A 99 -0.22 -3.76 6.09
N ARG A 100 0.58 -4.79 5.77
CA ARG A 100 0.28 -6.17 6.15
C ARG A 100 0.30 -6.34 7.67
N ILE A 101 1.29 -5.77 8.36
CA ILE A 101 1.38 -5.82 9.84
C ILE A 101 0.16 -5.16 10.49
N GLN A 102 -0.21 -3.97 10.02
CA GLN A 102 -1.39 -3.25 10.54
C GLN A 102 -2.71 -3.95 10.20
N ARG A 103 -2.78 -4.65 9.08
CA ARG A 103 -3.91 -5.49 8.73
C ARG A 103 -4.03 -6.67 9.69
N VAL A 104 -2.94 -7.41 9.93
CA VAL A 104 -2.91 -8.54 10.86
C VAL A 104 -3.28 -8.09 12.27
N ALA A 105 -2.72 -6.98 12.75
CA ALA A 105 -3.09 -6.41 14.05
C ALA A 105 -4.60 -6.17 14.20
N ARG A 106 -5.25 -5.64 13.15
CA ARG A 106 -6.70 -5.42 13.13
C ARG A 106 -7.50 -6.71 13.06
N GLU A 107 -7.09 -7.67 12.23
CA GLU A 107 -7.77 -8.96 12.07
C GLU A 107 -7.74 -9.80 13.35
N TYR A 108 -6.64 -9.75 14.09
CA TYR A 108 -6.47 -10.49 15.34
C TYR A 108 -6.86 -9.68 16.60
N GLY A 109 -7.22 -8.39 16.45
CA GLY A 109 -7.61 -7.52 17.56
C GLY A 109 -6.47 -7.22 18.55
N ILE A 110 -5.23 -7.11 18.07
CA ILE A 110 -4.04 -6.93 18.91
C ILE A 110 -3.46 -5.54 18.68
N GLU A 111 -3.07 -4.85 19.75
CA GLU A 111 -2.39 -3.55 19.66
C GLU A 111 -0.91 -3.74 19.32
N VAL A 112 -0.43 -3.01 18.31
CA VAL A 112 1.00 -3.03 17.96
C VAL A 112 1.76 -2.07 18.85
N ALA A 113 2.87 -2.54 19.42
CA ALA A 113 3.76 -1.69 20.20
C ALA A 113 4.18 -0.47 19.37
N ARG A 114 3.98 0.72 19.96
CA ARG A 114 4.48 1.95 19.34
C ARG A 114 5.99 1.88 19.36
N ALA A 115 6.61 2.05 18.19
CA ALA A 115 8.05 2.22 18.11
C ALA A 115 8.44 3.30 19.11
N LYS A 116 9.34 2.96 20.06
CA LYS A 116 9.97 3.97 20.90
C LYS A 116 10.53 5.02 19.94
N PRO A 117 10.30 6.32 20.16
CA PRO A 117 10.88 7.34 19.31
C PRO A 117 12.39 7.13 19.38
N ALA A 118 12.96 6.58 18.31
CA ALA A 118 14.40 6.56 18.16
C ALA A 118 14.81 8.03 18.30
N PRO A 119 15.78 8.36 19.19
CA PRO A 119 16.33 9.69 19.17
C PRO A 119 16.75 9.89 17.72
N ARG A 120 16.13 10.88 17.04
CA ARG A 120 16.63 11.33 15.74
C ARG A 120 18.09 11.60 16.01
N GLN A 121 18.97 10.69 15.57
CA GLN A 121 20.38 10.98 15.48
C GLN A 121 20.40 12.15 14.51
N LYS A 122 20.42 13.36 15.07
CA LYS A 122 20.94 14.54 14.40
C LYS A 122 22.31 14.06 13.97
N THR A 123 22.44 13.68 12.70
CA THR A 123 23.73 13.53 12.07
C THR A 123 24.51 14.76 12.48
N THR A 124 25.57 14.50 13.22
CA THR A 124 26.48 15.44 13.86
C THR A 124 26.65 16.67 12.96
N SER A 125 26.45 17.85 13.55
CA SER A 125 26.41 19.16 12.91
C SER A 125 27.68 19.60 12.15
N GLY A 126 28.63 18.69 11.91
CA GLY A 126 29.88 19.00 11.21
C GLY A 126 29.67 19.30 9.73
N ASN A 127 28.76 18.60 9.04
CA ASN A 127 28.50 18.86 7.61
C ASN A 127 27.56 20.06 7.40
N ASP A 128 26.80 20.44 8.44
CA ASP A 128 25.74 21.43 8.32
C ASP A 128 26.28 22.86 8.26
N ASP A 129 27.35 23.14 9.01
CA ASP A 129 28.01 24.44 9.01
C ASP A 129 28.80 24.69 7.72
N ASP A 130 29.46 23.66 7.17
CA ASP A 130 30.18 23.77 5.90
C ASP A 130 29.24 23.97 4.72
N ILE A 131 28.11 23.25 4.68
CA ILE A 131 27.06 23.48 3.69
C ILE A 131 26.47 24.89 3.86
N THR A 132 26.27 25.35 5.10
CA THR A 132 25.75 26.69 5.36
C THR A 132 26.71 27.77 4.87
N ARG A 133 28.03 27.62 5.11
CA ARG A 133 29.06 28.54 4.57
C ARG A 133 29.04 28.56 3.04
N LYS A 134 28.99 27.39 2.39
CA LYS A 134 28.90 27.28 0.92
C LYS A 134 27.63 27.93 0.36
N ILE A 135 26.50 27.81 1.05
CA ILE A 135 25.26 28.46 0.63
C ILE A 135 25.43 29.98 0.75
N LEU A 136 25.91 30.48 1.89
CA LEU A 136 26.09 31.91 2.15
C LEU A 136 26.98 32.61 1.12
N THR A 137 28.01 31.94 0.59
CA THR A 137 28.87 32.52 -0.46
C THR A 137 28.16 32.80 -1.78
N PHE A 138 27.01 32.18 -2.03
CA PHE A 138 26.24 32.33 -3.27
C PHE A 138 24.92 33.09 -3.09
N VAL A 139 24.65 33.60 -1.90
CA VAL A 139 23.44 34.41 -1.62
C VAL A 139 23.77 35.87 -1.95
N ASP A 140 23.34 36.32 -3.11
CA ASP A 140 23.51 37.69 -3.61
C ASP A 140 22.19 38.47 -3.72
N GLY A 141 21.05 37.84 -3.43
CA GLY A 141 19.72 38.46 -3.55
C GLY A 141 19.10 38.34 -4.93
N GLU A 142 19.84 37.86 -5.93
CA GLU A 142 19.38 37.74 -7.32
C GLU A 142 19.17 36.27 -7.72
N ARG A 143 20.01 35.36 -7.23
CA ARG A 143 19.98 33.94 -7.62
C ARG A 143 18.84 33.17 -6.96
N GLY A 144 18.21 32.30 -7.73
CA GLY A 144 17.14 31.43 -7.24
C GLY A 144 17.64 30.22 -6.45
N LEU A 145 16.77 29.65 -5.62
CA LEU A 145 17.06 28.47 -4.77
C LEU A 145 17.74 27.30 -5.52
N THR A 146 17.30 27.01 -6.74
CA THR A 146 17.82 25.88 -7.54
C THR A 146 19.25 26.14 -8.01
N GLU A 147 19.58 27.39 -8.35
CA GLU A 147 20.90 27.79 -8.82
C GLU A 147 21.92 27.77 -7.67
N ILE A 148 21.55 28.33 -6.52
CA ILE A 148 22.35 28.28 -5.30
C ILE A 148 22.61 26.82 -4.88
N ALA A 149 21.59 25.95 -4.95
CA ALA A 149 21.74 24.53 -4.63
C ALA A 149 22.74 23.82 -5.55
N ARG A 150 22.71 24.14 -6.85
CA ARG A 150 23.65 23.60 -7.85
C ARG A 150 25.08 24.04 -7.57
N LEU A 151 25.30 25.33 -7.27
CA LEU A 151 26.62 25.89 -7.00
C LEU A 151 27.20 25.41 -5.67
N ALA A 152 26.37 25.29 -4.63
CA ALA A 152 26.77 24.77 -3.34
C ALA A 152 26.92 23.23 -3.32
N GLY A 153 26.51 22.53 -4.38
CA GLY A 153 26.57 21.06 -4.48
C GLY A 153 25.67 20.36 -3.47
N CYS A 154 24.49 20.93 -3.18
CA CYS A 154 23.57 20.41 -2.16
C CYS A 154 22.13 20.28 -2.68
N HIS A 155 21.28 19.59 -1.92
CA HIS A 155 19.86 19.44 -2.27
C HIS A 155 19.12 20.78 -2.11
N LYS A 156 18.16 21.07 -3.00
CA LYS A 156 17.35 22.31 -2.96
C LYS A 156 16.66 22.54 -1.61
N ASP A 157 16.21 21.47 -0.95
CA ASP A 157 15.59 21.57 0.39
C ASP A 157 16.57 22.04 1.45
N ALA A 158 17.86 21.74 1.31
CA ALA A 158 18.87 22.22 2.24
C ALA A 158 18.97 23.75 2.17
N VAL A 159 18.97 24.32 0.96
CA VAL A 159 18.96 25.78 0.74
C VAL A 159 17.67 26.41 1.26
N ARG A 160 16.51 25.82 0.99
CA ARG A 160 15.21 26.30 1.50
C ARG A 160 15.19 26.35 3.03
N LEU A 161 15.65 25.28 3.69
CA LEU A 161 15.69 25.21 5.15
C LEU A 161 16.63 26.28 5.75
N ARG A 162 17.78 26.56 5.12
CA ARG A 162 18.71 27.60 5.59
C ARG A 162 18.18 29.00 5.31
N ARG A 163 17.51 29.21 4.17
CA ARG A 163 16.82 30.47 3.87
C ARG A 163 15.80 30.80 4.96
N ASP A 164 14.93 29.85 5.29
CA ASP A 164 13.87 30.04 6.27
C ASP A 164 14.43 30.19 7.69
N ARG A 165 15.52 29.47 8.02
CA ARG A 165 16.17 29.52 9.34
C ARG A 165 17.01 30.78 9.58
N LEU A 166 17.69 31.28 8.55
CA LEU A 166 18.64 32.41 8.65
C LEU A 166 18.07 33.72 8.05
N GLY A 167 16.85 33.71 7.52
CA GLY A 167 16.22 34.89 6.92
C GLY A 167 16.94 35.39 5.67
N LEU A 168 17.50 34.48 4.86
CA LEU A 168 18.30 34.86 3.69
C LEU A 168 17.41 35.45 2.59
N ASN A 169 17.87 36.54 1.98
CA ASN A 169 17.21 37.14 0.82
C ASN A 169 17.53 36.29 -0.42
N ILE A 170 16.73 35.25 -0.65
CA ILE A 170 16.82 34.41 -1.85
C ILE A 170 15.47 34.47 -2.55
N PRO A 171 15.39 35.01 -3.78
CA PRO A 171 14.15 35.09 -4.51
C PRO A 171 13.54 33.68 -4.65
N ALA A 172 12.27 33.57 -4.25
CA ALA A 172 11.49 32.39 -4.54
C ALA A 172 11.42 32.29 -6.07
N ALA A 173 11.73 31.11 -6.63
CA ALA A 173 11.64 30.89 -8.06
C ALA A 173 10.28 31.42 -8.55
N ILE A 174 10.32 32.41 -9.45
CA ILE A 174 9.14 32.91 -10.14
C ILE A 174 8.50 31.69 -10.79
N ARG A 175 7.34 31.26 -10.28
CA ARG A 175 6.55 30.19 -10.88
C ARG A 175 6.03 30.72 -12.21
N GLY A 176 6.77 30.45 -13.29
CA GLY A 176 6.30 30.49 -14.66
C GLY A 176 5.92 31.86 -15.21
N GLN A 177 6.83 32.47 -15.97
CA GLN A 177 6.45 32.81 -17.35
C GLN A 177 6.69 31.53 -18.15
N ALA A 178 5.61 30.79 -18.40
CA ALA A 178 5.56 29.87 -19.52
C ALA A 178 5.45 30.76 -20.77
N ALA A 179 6.49 30.75 -21.60
CA ALA A 179 6.42 31.14 -23.00
C ALA A 179 6.30 29.87 -23.83
#